data_AF-A0A258DT46-F1
#
_entry.id   AF-A0A258DT46-F1
#
_cell.length_a   1.000
_cell.length_b   1.000
_cell.length_c   1.000
_cell.angle_alpha   90.00
_cell.angle_beta   90.00
_cell.angle_gamma   90.00
#
_symmetry.space_group_name_H-M   'P 1'
#
loop_
_entity.id
_entity.type
_entity.pdbx_description
1 polymer ?
#
loop_
_entity_poly.entity_id
_entity_poly.type
_entity_poly.pdbx_seq_one_letter_code
_entity_poly.pdbx_strand_id
1 'polypeptide(L)'
;MIKIKRLSFSAFLVFWVIFGSQAQTIKGYTKEQIADFSSKVEDQILFLEYLLNTVGSDETSARDKDVIIRESYLKIFRDAKVQIEDDLLQDRKVVTNKDVTAYLKDIEFFYKNVQFKFKIREVKPGQKENGEVFFLASLDRTITASGLNGEKITNTKPRFVEVNLQENSQDLKIVSIYTTKVSRDEELKAWWNGLTPSWKTYFKERFSLTASDSADLDMLYRFVSIDSLNLSGNESIRSLAPLSELRDLKVIDISGTNIVDLGPISNVTFLESLNISGTLTSDIQFIKYSDRLKYLDLSNTQVDSIAELLNLKNLISLKIQKAPIVSFAVLNEFQNLEELDLLESGFNNAEN
;
A
#
# COMPACT_ATOMS: atom_id res chain seq x y z
N MET A 1 -18.54 -11.33 44.06
CA MET A 1 -18.62 -9.86 43.95
C MET A 1 -17.24 -9.35 43.53
N ILE A 2 -16.95 -9.38 42.23
CA ILE A 2 -15.60 -9.13 41.69
C ILE A 2 -15.49 -7.65 41.32
N LYS A 3 -14.59 -6.94 42.00
CA LYS A 3 -14.25 -5.54 41.76
C LYS A 3 -13.54 -5.42 40.41
N ILE A 4 -14.20 -4.78 39.44
CA ILE A 4 -13.60 -4.39 38.17
C ILE A 4 -12.65 -3.22 38.45
N LYS A 5 -11.34 -3.46 38.36
CA LYS A 5 -10.31 -2.41 38.33
C LYS A 5 -10.47 -1.63 37.04
N ARG A 6 -10.86 -0.35 37.15
CA ARG A 6 -10.75 0.61 36.05
C ARG A 6 -9.26 0.85 35.77
N LEU A 7 -8.74 0.32 34.66
CA LEU A 7 -7.49 0.80 34.09
C LEU A 7 -7.74 2.21 33.56
N SER A 8 -7.00 3.20 34.07
CA SER A 8 -6.97 4.53 33.47
C SER A 8 -6.17 4.47 32.18
N PHE A 9 -6.87 4.52 31.05
CA PHE A 9 -6.26 4.77 29.75
C PHE A 9 -5.84 6.24 29.71
N SER A 10 -4.55 6.51 29.86
CA SER A 10 -3.98 7.82 29.47
C SER A 10 -3.69 7.74 27.98
N ALA A 11 -4.74 7.91 27.17
CA ALA A 11 -4.55 8.20 25.75
C ALA A 11 -3.97 9.61 25.67
N PHE A 12 -2.77 9.75 25.10
CA PHE A 12 -2.33 11.02 24.54
C PHE A 12 -3.24 11.33 23.34
N LEU A 13 -4.45 11.80 23.64
CA LEU A 13 -5.24 12.59 22.73
C LEU A 13 -4.39 13.84 22.45
N VAL A 14 -3.90 13.98 21.22
CA VAL A 14 -3.63 15.33 20.71
C VAL A 14 -4.97 16.06 20.84
N PHE A 15 -5.10 16.88 21.86
CA PHE A 15 -6.29 17.67 22.14
C PHE A 15 -6.38 18.71 21.03
N TRP A 16 -7.12 18.41 19.98
CA TRP A 16 -7.62 19.45 19.11
C TRP A 16 -8.64 20.21 19.93
N VAL A 17 -8.28 21.39 20.40
CA VAL A 17 -9.26 22.26 21.01
C VAL A 17 -10.15 22.78 19.90
N ILE A 18 -11.25 22.06 19.63
CA ILE A 18 -12.31 22.53 18.75
C ILE A 18 -13.12 23.56 19.55
N PHE A 19 -12.62 24.80 19.58
CA PHE A 19 -13.41 25.94 20.06
C PHE A 19 -14.43 26.34 19.00
N GLY A 20 -15.68 26.52 19.42
CA GLY A 20 -16.80 26.88 18.55
C GLY A 20 -16.67 28.27 17.93
N SER A 21 -17.15 28.37 16.68
CA SER A 21 -17.69 29.52 15.94
C SER A 21 -17.27 30.97 16.27
N GLN A 22 -16.04 31.21 16.71
CA GLN A 22 -15.41 32.53 16.64
C GLN A 22 -14.14 32.42 15.80
N ALA A 23 -14.10 33.25 14.76
CA ALA A 23 -13.11 33.24 13.70
C ALA A 23 -11.67 33.21 14.25
N GLN A 24 -11.03 32.04 14.22
CA GLN A 24 -9.58 31.94 14.36
C GLN A 24 -8.96 32.73 13.21
N THR A 25 -8.32 33.85 13.53
CA THR A 25 -7.35 34.46 12.61
C THR A 25 -6.14 33.55 12.57
N ILE A 26 -5.92 32.89 11.44
CA ILE A 26 -4.69 32.12 11.21
C ILE A 26 -3.53 33.11 11.16
N LYS A 27 -2.60 32.97 12.11
CA LYS A 27 -1.53 33.95 12.29
C LYS A 27 -0.67 33.97 11.04
N GLY A 28 -0.48 35.18 10.48
CA GLY A 28 0.33 35.39 9.27
C GLY A 28 -0.47 35.42 7.96
N TYR A 29 -1.79 35.17 7.98
CA TYR A 29 -2.62 35.12 6.77
C TYR A 29 -3.90 35.95 6.89
N THR A 30 -4.29 36.62 5.81
CA THR A 30 -5.57 37.33 5.73
C THR A 30 -6.72 36.34 5.52
N LYS A 31 -7.96 36.77 5.82
CA LYS A 31 -9.16 35.95 5.55
C LYS A 31 -9.31 35.60 4.06
N GLU A 32 -8.94 36.52 3.17
CA GLU A 32 -9.00 36.33 1.71
C GLU A 32 -7.97 35.28 1.26
N GLN A 33 -6.74 35.32 1.79
CA GLN A 33 -5.73 34.29 1.49
C GLN A 33 -6.18 32.91 1.96
N ILE A 34 -6.76 32.81 3.17
CA ILE A 34 -7.28 31.54 3.67
C ILE A 34 -8.46 31.04 2.83
N ALA A 35 -9.33 31.92 2.34
CA ALA A 35 -10.41 31.54 1.42
C ALA A 35 -9.87 31.03 0.07
N ASP A 36 -8.87 31.72 -0.50
CA ASP A 36 -8.19 31.29 -1.73
C ASP A 36 -7.53 29.91 -1.57
N PHE A 37 -6.81 29.68 -0.47
CA PHE A 37 -6.23 28.37 -0.19
C PHE A 37 -7.29 27.29 0.02
N SER A 38 -8.39 27.58 0.71
CA SER A 38 -9.51 26.63 0.84
C SER A 38 -10.09 26.24 -0.52
N SER A 39 -10.26 27.19 -1.45
CA SER A 39 -10.69 26.90 -2.83
C SER A 39 -9.70 26.00 -3.56
N LYS A 40 -8.40 26.27 -3.43
CA LYS A 40 -7.34 25.44 -4.02
C LYS A 40 -7.29 24.03 -3.43
N VAL A 41 -7.67 23.86 -2.16
CA VAL A 41 -7.81 22.53 -1.55
C VAL A 41 -8.97 21.76 -2.19
N GLU A 42 -10.09 22.42 -2.50
CA GLU A 42 -11.20 21.78 -3.23
C GLU A 42 -10.76 21.33 -4.62
N ASP A 43 -10.07 22.19 -5.38
CA ASP A 43 -9.50 21.86 -6.69
C ASP A 43 -8.53 20.67 -6.60
N GLN A 44 -7.68 20.65 -5.56
CA GLN A 44 -6.74 19.56 -5.32
C GLN A 44 -7.44 18.22 -5.05
N ILE A 45 -8.59 18.23 -4.35
CA ILE A 45 -9.41 17.04 -4.10
C ILE A 45 -10.11 16.57 -5.37
N LEU A 46 -10.58 17.49 -6.22
CA LEU A 46 -11.13 17.14 -7.53
C LEU A 46 -10.07 16.55 -8.46
N PHE A 47 -8.84 17.07 -8.40
CA PHE A 47 -7.72 16.47 -9.14
C PHE A 47 -7.32 15.10 -8.58
N LEU A 48 -7.40 14.88 -7.26
CA LEU A 48 -7.26 13.55 -6.67
C LEU A 48 -8.33 12.59 -7.23
N GLU A 49 -9.60 12.98 -7.25
CA GLU A 49 -10.68 12.18 -7.86
C GLU A 49 -10.34 11.81 -9.31
N TYR A 50 -9.86 12.77 -10.11
CA TYR A 50 -9.43 12.54 -11.48
C TYR A 50 -8.30 11.51 -11.55
N LEU A 51 -7.22 11.69 -10.79
CA LEU A 51 -6.09 10.75 -10.79
C LEU A 51 -6.51 9.33 -10.42
N LEU A 52 -7.32 9.16 -9.37
CA LEU A 52 -7.79 7.84 -8.95
C LEU A 52 -8.66 7.18 -10.03
N ASN A 53 -9.51 7.95 -10.69
CA ASN A 53 -10.33 7.47 -11.81
C ASN A 53 -9.50 7.09 -13.04
N THR A 54 -8.43 7.83 -13.34
CA THR A 54 -7.51 7.48 -14.43
C THR A 54 -6.78 6.17 -14.13
N VAL A 55 -6.29 5.98 -12.90
CA VAL A 55 -5.68 4.69 -12.50
C VAL A 55 -6.71 3.55 -12.56
N GLY A 56 -7.93 3.81 -12.11
CA GLY A 56 -9.01 2.82 -12.02
C GLY A 56 -9.69 2.44 -13.33
N SER A 57 -9.52 3.20 -14.41
CA SER A 57 -10.21 3.00 -15.68
C SER A 57 -9.58 1.87 -16.51
N ASP A 58 -10.40 1.00 -17.11
CA ASP A 58 -9.95 -0.03 -18.07
C ASP A 58 -9.58 0.54 -19.44
N GLU A 59 -10.01 1.76 -19.76
CA GLU A 59 -9.66 2.49 -20.98
C GLU A 59 -8.27 3.15 -20.91
N THR A 60 -7.73 3.32 -19.70
CA THR A 60 -6.42 3.97 -19.51
C THR A 60 -5.29 2.98 -19.78
N SER A 61 -4.31 3.40 -20.59
CA SER A 61 -3.17 2.56 -20.93
C SER A 61 -2.32 2.20 -19.70
N ALA A 62 -1.73 1.00 -19.69
CA ALA A 62 -0.83 0.58 -18.60
C ALA A 62 0.33 1.58 -18.38
N ARG A 63 0.82 2.20 -19.46
CA ARG A 63 1.86 3.23 -19.41
C ARG A 63 1.41 4.47 -18.65
N ASP A 64 0.20 4.96 -18.92
CA ASP A 64 -0.30 6.17 -18.27
C ASP A 64 -0.61 5.92 -16.80
N LYS A 65 -1.14 4.73 -16.46
CA LYS A 65 -1.32 4.30 -15.06
C LYS A 65 0.02 4.28 -14.32
N ASP A 66 1.05 3.70 -14.94
CA ASP A 66 2.39 3.60 -14.36
C ASP A 66 2.99 4.99 -14.08
N VAL A 67 2.86 5.94 -15.01
CA VAL A 67 3.29 7.34 -14.81
C VAL A 67 2.55 8.00 -13.65
N ILE A 68 1.27 7.69 -13.43
CA ILE A 68 0.52 8.23 -12.29
C ILE A 68 1.01 7.63 -10.98
N ILE A 69 1.13 6.31 -10.93
CA ILE A 69 1.53 5.54 -9.74
C ILE A 69 2.94 5.92 -9.29
N ARG A 70 3.84 6.27 -10.22
CA ARG A 70 5.25 6.53 -9.91
C ARG A 70 5.58 8.00 -9.71
N GLU A 71 4.96 8.89 -10.48
CA GLU A 71 5.43 10.27 -10.58
C GLU A 71 4.31 11.29 -10.37
N SER A 72 3.18 11.13 -11.08
CA SER A 72 2.18 12.22 -11.13
C SER A 72 1.49 12.47 -9.79
N TYR A 73 1.43 11.48 -8.89
CA TYR A 73 0.85 11.67 -7.56
C TYR A 73 1.60 12.74 -6.74
N LEU A 74 2.91 12.94 -6.96
CA LEU A 74 3.72 13.95 -6.26
C LEU A 74 3.26 15.38 -6.53
N LYS A 75 2.43 15.61 -7.55
CA LYS A 75 1.79 16.91 -7.80
C LYS A 75 0.92 17.34 -6.62
N ILE A 76 0.23 16.40 -5.97
CA ILE A 76 -0.73 16.69 -4.89
C ILE A 76 -0.34 16.10 -3.54
N PHE A 77 0.39 14.99 -3.48
CA PHE A 77 0.85 14.41 -2.22
C PHE A 77 2.20 14.98 -1.81
N ARG A 78 2.44 15.10 -0.50
CA ARG A 78 3.73 15.56 0.05
C ARG A 78 4.89 14.68 -0.41
N ASP A 79 4.72 13.36 -0.30
CA ASP A 79 5.69 12.35 -0.68
C ASP A 79 5.00 10.98 -0.80
N ALA A 80 5.75 9.96 -1.24
CA ALA A 80 5.29 8.58 -1.32
C ALA A 80 4.77 8.02 0.02
N LYS A 81 5.33 8.50 1.14
CA LYS A 81 5.08 7.97 2.49
C LYS A 81 3.81 8.51 3.12
N VAL A 82 3.11 9.43 2.46
CA VAL A 82 1.79 9.89 2.90
C VAL A 82 0.86 8.69 3.06
N GLN A 83 0.11 8.69 4.16
CA GLN A 83 -0.73 7.57 4.56
C GLN A 83 -2.15 7.75 4.06
N ILE A 84 -2.65 6.73 3.38
CA ILE A 84 -4.02 6.62 2.88
C ILE A 84 -4.68 5.42 3.54
N GLU A 85 -5.82 5.65 4.20
CA GLU A 85 -6.63 4.58 4.76
C GLU A 85 -7.15 3.68 3.63
N ASP A 86 -6.76 2.41 3.68
CA ASP A 86 -7.17 1.42 2.70
C ASP A 86 -8.64 1.07 2.87
N ASP A 87 -9.39 1.28 1.80
CA ASP A 87 -10.83 1.16 1.76
C ASP A 87 -11.37 0.54 0.48
N LEU A 88 -10.48 -0.16 -0.24
CA LEU A 88 -10.79 -0.86 -1.48
C LEU A 88 -11.44 -2.22 -1.18
N LEU A 89 -11.13 -2.84 -0.03
CA LEU A 89 -11.79 -4.08 0.39
C LEU A 89 -12.95 -3.80 1.35
N GLN A 90 -14.14 -4.37 1.07
CA GLN A 90 -15.34 -4.14 1.87
C GLN A 90 -15.30 -4.82 3.24
N ASP A 91 -14.72 -6.03 3.32
CA ASP A 91 -14.78 -6.88 4.52
C ASP A 91 -13.61 -6.68 5.50
N ARG A 92 -12.89 -5.56 5.36
CA ARG A 92 -11.78 -5.26 6.27
C ARG A 92 -12.32 -4.96 7.67
N LYS A 93 -12.03 -5.85 8.62
CA LYS A 93 -12.36 -5.69 10.04
C LYS A 93 -11.41 -4.72 10.77
N VAL A 94 -10.24 -4.47 10.18
CA VAL A 94 -9.17 -3.66 10.76
C VAL A 94 -8.84 -2.54 9.77
N VAL A 95 -8.72 -1.32 10.30
CA VAL A 95 -8.25 -0.15 9.56
C VAL A 95 -6.77 -0.34 9.27
N THR A 96 -6.39 -0.29 7.99
CA THR A 96 -5.00 -0.39 7.54
C THR A 96 -4.65 0.83 6.73
N ASN A 97 -3.45 1.37 6.92
CA ASN A 97 -2.97 2.53 6.16
C ASN A 97 -1.85 2.13 5.22
N LYS A 98 -1.94 2.61 3.98
CA LYS A 98 -0.98 2.36 2.91
C LYS A 98 -0.24 3.62 2.55
N ASP A 99 0.97 3.45 2.06
CA ASP A 99 1.65 4.52 1.35
C ASP A 99 0.91 4.84 0.04
N VAL A 100 1.18 6.01 -0.55
CA VAL A 100 0.44 6.48 -1.73
C VAL A 100 0.59 5.51 -2.90
N THR A 101 1.80 5.03 -3.14
CA THR A 101 2.11 4.16 -4.27
C THR A 101 1.43 2.81 -4.12
N ALA A 102 1.45 2.23 -2.92
CA ALA A 102 0.77 0.99 -2.59
C ALA A 102 -0.74 1.10 -2.82
N TYR A 103 -1.37 2.17 -2.30
CA TYR A 103 -2.80 2.41 -2.50
C TYR A 103 -3.17 2.53 -3.98
N LEU A 104 -2.38 3.26 -4.78
CA LEU A 104 -2.65 3.40 -6.23
C LEU A 104 -2.46 2.08 -6.99
N LYS A 105 -1.45 1.27 -6.66
CA LYS A 105 -1.26 -0.06 -7.25
C LYS A 105 -2.43 -0.98 -6.97
N ASP A 106 -2.98 -0.93 -5.75
CA ASP A 106 -4.12 -1.76 -5.36
C ASP A 106 -5.40 -1.42 -6.11
N ILE A 107 -5.60 -0.16 -6.52
CA ILE A 107 -6.74 0.24 -7.35
C ILE A 107 -6.71 -0.55 -8.66
N GLU A 108 -5.55 -0.64 -9.31
CA GLU A 108 -5.36 -1.39 -10.55
C GLU A 108 -5.37 -2.90 -10.30
N PHE A 109 -4.93 -3.37 -9.13
CA PHE A 109 -4.87 -4.79 -8.81
C PHE A 109 -6.24 -5.39 -8.46
N PHE A 110 -7.05 -4.72 -7.65
CA PHE A 110 -8.30 -5.31 -7.12
C PHE A 110 -9.51 -5.16 -8.03
N TYR A 111 -9.47 -4.25 -9.01
CA TYR A 111 -10.62 -3.95 -9.84
C TYR A 111 -10.28 -4.00 -11.32
N LYS A 112 -11.22 -4.53 -12.11
CA LYS A 112 -11.17 -4.41 -13.56
C LYS A 112 -11.41 -2.97 -14.01
N ASN A 113 -12.40 -2.32 -13.38
CA ASN A 113 -12.71 -0.91 -13.58
C ASN A 113 -13.27 -0.34 -12.26
N VAL A 114 -12.85 0.85 -11.87
CA VAL A 114 -13.34 1.53 -10.66
C VAL A 114 -13.46 3.04 -10.86
N GLN A 115 -14.58 3.56 -10.37
CA GLN A 115 -14.88 4.99 -10.34
C GLN A 115 -15.01 5.48 -8.89
N PHE A 116 -14.26 6.52 -8.57
CA PHE A 116 -14.33 7.33 -7.37
C PHE A 116 -15.18 8.58 -7.65
N LYS A 117 -16.07 8.89 -6.72
CA LYS A 117 -16.79 10.15 -6.67
C LYS A 117 -16.67 10.76 -5.28
N PHE A 118 -16.17 11.98 -5.20
CA PHE A 118 -16.04 12.77 -3.99
C PHE A 118 -17.12 13.85 -3.97
N LYS A 119 -17.82 13.93 -2.85
CA LYS A 119 -18.71 15.05 -2.51
C LYS A 119 -18.11 15.77 -1.32
N ILE A 120 -17.44 16.88 -1.58
CA ILE A 120 -16.86 17.72 -0.53
C ILE A 120 -18.01 18.33 0.29
N ARG A 121 -17.93 18.22 1.61
CA ARG A 121 -18.90 18.80 2.55
C ARG A 121 -18.40 20.13 3.10
N GLU A 122 -17.14 20.17 3.50
CA GLU A 122 -16.51 21.36 4.09
C GLU A 122 -15.00 21.26 3.98
N VAL A 123 -14.35 22.43 3.88
CA VAL A 123 -12.90 22.59 4.08
C VAL A 123 -12.70 23.52 5.28
N LYS A 124 -12.09 22.99 6.34
CA LYS A 124 -11.82 23.72 7.58
C LYS A 124 -10.34 24.07 7.67
N PRO A 125 -9.97 25.36 7.59
CA PRO A 125 -8.60 25.77 7.79
C PRO A 125 -8.25 25.76 9.28
N GLY A 126 -6.98 25.56 9.60
CA GLY A 126 -6.47 25.63 10.96
C GLY A 126 -4.96 25.82 11.00
N GLN A 127 -4.43 26.01 12.21
CA GLN A 127 -3.01 26.23 12.44
C GLN A 127 -2.55 25.34 13.59
N LYS A 128 -1.45 24.60 13.39
CA LYS A 128 -0.82 23.78 14.43
C LYS A 128 -0.06 24.67 15.41
N GLU A 129 0.29 24.12 16.57
CA GLU A 129 1.07 24.83 17.60
C GLU A 129 2.43 25.33 17.08
N ASN A 130 3.04 24.62 16.13
CA ASN A 130 4.29 25.00 15.48
C ASN A 130 4.12 26.10 14.41
N GLY A 131 2.91 26.61 14.17
CA GLY A 131 2.62 27.66 13.19
C GLY A 131 2.20 27.15 11.82
N GLU A 132 2.36 25.85 11.52
CA GLU A 132 1.97 25.27 10.23
C GLU A 132 0.47 25.41 9.99
N VAL A 133 0.12 25.93 8.82
CA VAL A 133 -1.27 26.02 8.36
C VAL A 133 -1.67 24.72 7.67
N PHE A 134 -2.83 24.20 8.02
CA PHE A 134 -3.42 23.04 7.36
C PHE A 134 -4.90 23.28 7.07
N PHE A 135 -5.44 22.45 6.19
CA PHE A 135 -6.83 22.44 5.78
C PHE A 135 -7.34 21.01 5.93
N LEU A 136 -8.44 20.85 6.65
CA LEU A 136 -9.12 19.58 6.81
C LEU A 136 -10.37 19.58 5.95
N ALA A 137 -10.31 18.88 4.82
CA ALA A 137 -11.48 18.66 3.99
C ALA A 137 -12.23 17.42 4.46
N SER A 138 -13.54 17.56 4.70
CA SER A 138 -14.41 16.41 4.91
C SER A 138 -15.27 16.16 3.67
N LEU A 139 -15.37 14.90 3.26
CA LEU A 139 -16.08 14.52 2.04
C LEU A 139 -16.77 13.17 2.19
N ASP A 140 -17.75 12.92 1.33
CA ASP A 140 -18.28 11.57 1.08
C ASP A 140 -17.61 10.98 -0.15
N ARG A 141 -16.99 9.82 0.01
CA ARG A 141 -16.33 9.07 -1.05
C ARG A 141 -17.20 7.90 -1.46
N THR A 142 -17.66 7.89 -2.70
CA THR A 142 -18.34 6.74 -3.31
C THR A 142 -17.39 6.01 -4.25
N ILE A 143 -17.22 4.71 -4.05
CA ILE A 143 -16.65 3.78 -5.03
C ILE A 143 -17.79 3.09 -5.77
N THR A 144 -17.67 3.01 -7.09
CA THR A 144 -18.42 2.10 -7.95
C THR A 144 -17.42 1.30 -8.78
N ALA A 145 -17.35 -0.02 -8.60
CA ALA A 145 -16.34 -0.86 -9.25
C ALA A 145 -16.91 -2.16 -9.79
N SER A 146 -16.18 -2.74 -10.73
CA SER A 146 -16.31 -4.13 -11.17
C SER A 146 -15.06 -4.88 -10.70
N GLY A 147 -15.23 -5.88 -9.83
CA GLY A 147 -14.13 -6.72 -9.39
C GLY A 147 -13.63 -7.66 -10.50
N LEU A 148 -12.55 -8.39 -10.21
CA LEU A 148 -11.89 -9.26 -11.19
C LEU A 148 -12.80 -10.39 -11.69
N ASN A 149 -13.77 -10.83 -10.88
CA ASN A 149 -14.74 -11.86 -11.24
C ASN A 149 -16.07 -11.30 -11.78
N GLY A 150 -16.12 -9.98 -12.05
CA GLY A 150 -17.29 -9.30 -12.62
C GLY A 150 -18.36 -8.91 -11.59
N GLU A 151 -18.12 -9.13 -10.31
CA GLU A 151 -18.99 -8.67 -9.23
C GLU A 151 -19.03 -7.14 -9.18
N LYS A 152 -20.23 -6.59 -8.92
CA LYS A 152 -20.42 -5.14 -8.80
C LYS A 152 -20.27 -4.71 -7.35
N ILE A 153 -19.44 -3.70 -7.14
CA ILE A 153 -19.10 -3.16 -5.83
C ILE A 153 -19.57 -1.71 -5.81
N THR A 154 -20.34 -1.34 -4.80
CA THR A 154 -20.68 0.07 -4.53
C THR A 154 -20.64 0.33 -3.04
N ASN A 155 -19.95 1.39 -2.64
CA ASN A 155 -19.87 1.79 -1.24
C ASN A 155 -19.60 3.29 -1.11
N THR A 156 -20.30 3.95 -0.18
CA THR A 156 -20.03 5.33 0.21
C THR A 156 -19.50 5.37 1.65
N LYS A 157 -18.33 5.98 1.86
CA LYS A 157 -17.75 6.22 3.19
C LYS A 157 -17.38 7.69 3.38
N PRO A 158 -17.53 8.25 4.59
CA PRO A 158 -16.99 9.56 4.89
C PRO A 158 -15.45 9.50 4.90
N ARG A 159 -14.79 10.56 4.41
CA ARG A 159 -13.33 10.71 4.44
C ARG A 159 -12.96 12.11 4.92
N PHE A 160 -11.78 12.19 5.49
CA PHE A 160 -11.06 13.40 5.80
C PHE A 160 -9.76 13.40 5.00
N VAL A 161 -9.46 14.52 4.37
CA VAL A 161 -8.21 14.78 3.66
C VAL A 161 -7.52 15.94 4.37
N GLU A 162 -6.37 15.68 4.98
CA GLU A 162 -5.53 16.72 5.60
C GLU A 162 -4.55 17.23 4.55
N VAL A 163 -4.57 18.53 4.30
CA VAL A 163 -3.70 19.23 3.34
C VAL A 163 -2.91 20.29 4.08
N ASN A 164 -1.58 20.25 3.99
CA ASN A 164 -0.73 21.26 4.62
C ASN A 164 -0.30 22.30 3.60
N LEU A 165 -0.22 23.55 4.04
CA LEU A 165 0.44 24.64 3.30
C LEU A 165 1.92 24.65 3.66
N GLN A 166 2.80 24.49 2.68
CA GLN A 166 4.24 24.58 2.89
C GLN A 166 4.68 26.04 2.98
N GLU A 167 5.31 26.45 4.08
CA GLU A 167 5.66 27.86 4.32
C GLU A 167 6.55 28.45 3.22
N ASN A 168 7.53 27.67 2.73
CA ASN A 168 8.54 28.17 1.79
C ASN A 168 8.04 28.27 0.34
N SER A 169 7.28 27.28 -0.14
CA SER A 169 6.81 27.24 -1.53
C SER A 169 5.38 27.73 -1.70
N GLN A 170 4.63 27.89 -0.60
CA GLN A 170 3.19 28.14 -0.60
C GLN A 170 2.38 27.05 -1.34
N ASP A 171 2.98 25.86 -1.50
CA ASP A 171 2.30 24.71 -2.09
C ASP A 171 1.39 24.03 -1.07
N LEU A 172 0.23 23.60 -1.55
CA LEU A 172 -0.68 22.74 -0.81
C LEU A 172 -0.34 21.28 -1.13
N LYS A 173 -0.14 20.46 -0.09
CA LYS A 173 0.14 19.03 -0.24
C LYS A 173 -0.74 18.20 0.69
N ILE A 174 -1.39 17.19 0.13
CA ILE A 174 -2.08 16.14 0.89
C ILE A 174 -1.04 15.41 1.75
N VAL A 175 -1.32 15.31 3.04
CA VAL A 175 -0.46 14.65 4.03
C VAL A 175 -1.10 13.42 4.67
N SER A 176 -2.42 13.25 4.55
CA SER A 176 -3.12 12.01 4.94
C SER A 176 -4.56 11.98 4.43
N ILE A 177 -5.10 10.76 4.25
CA ILE A 177 -6.52 10.52 3.94
C ILE A 177 -7.04 9.44 4.91
N TYR A 178 -8.11 9.71 5.66
CA TYR A 178 -8.61 8.80 6.70
C TYR A 178 -10.11 8.97 7.00
N THR A 179 -10.75 7.98 7.61
CA THR A 179 -12.10 8.10 8.22
C THR A 179 -12.01 8.58 9.66
N THR A 180 -11.02 8.07 10.38
CA THR A 180 -10.73 8.37 11.77
C THR A 180 -9.22 8.49 11.92
N LYS A 181 -8.74 9.47 12.68
CA LYS A 181 -7.31 9.62 12.95
C LYS A 181 -6.90 8.51 13.94
N VAL A 182 -6.52 7.35 13.42
CA VAL A 182 -5.97 6.24 14.20
C VAL A 182 -4.49 6.53 14.46
N SER A 183 -4.03 6.33 15.69
CA SER A 183 -2.60 6.42 16.00
C SER A 183 -1.85 5.23 15.40
N ARG A 184 -0.60 5.42 14.99
CA ARG A 184 0.29 4.34 14.55
C ARG A 184 0.34 3.19 15.56
N ASP A 185 0.33 3.52 16.86
CA ASP A 185 0.36 2.52 17.92
C ASP A 185 -0.90 1.63 17.93
N GLU A 186 -2.06 2.22 17.65
CA GLU A 186 -3.32 1.48 17.60
C GLU A 186 -3.41 0.64 16.31
N GLU A 187 -2.86 1.14 15.19
CA GLU A 187 -2.72 0.34 13.96
C GLU A 187 -1.85 -0.89 14.20
N LEU A 188 -0.68 -0.72 14.81
CA LEU A 188 0.24 -1.82 15.08
C LEU A 188 -0.37 -2.85 16.03
N LYS A 189 -1.05 -2.39 17.09
CA LYS A 189 -1.78 -3.29 17.99
C LYS A 189 -2.88 -4.06 17.25
N ALA A 190 -3.65 -3.38 16.41
CA ALA A 190 -4.72 -4.01 15.64
C ALA A 190 -4.17 -5.02 14.62
N TRP A 191 -3.10 -4.66 13.92
CA TRP A 191 -2.36 -5.55 13.02
C TRP A 191 -1.90 -6.81 13.76
N TRP A 192 -1.17 -6.65 14.88
CA TRP A 192 -0.69 -7.77 15.68
C TRP A 192 -1.84 -8.67 16.16
N ASN A 193 -2.92 -8.06 16.66
CA ASN A 193 -4.08 -8.80 17.14
C ASN A 193 -4.76 -9.59 16.02
N GLY A 194 -4.81 -9.03 14.81
CA GLY A 194 -5.38 -9.64 13.61
C GLY A 194 -4.54 -10.75 12.97
N LEU A 195 -3.27 -10.92 13.35
CA LEU A 195 -2.41 -11.97 12.81
C LEU A 195 -2.91 -13.38 13.19
N THR A 196 -2.76 -14.32 12.26
CA THR A 196 -2.99 -15.74 12.52
C THR A 196 -1.96 -16.29 13.52
N PRO A 197 -2.25 -17.41 14.21
CA PRO A 197 -1.28 -18.05 15.09
C PRO A 197 0.07 -18.33 14.42
N SER A 198 0.07 -18.84 13.18
CA SER A 198 1.30 -19.11 12.41
C SER A 198 2.16 -17.86 12.22
N TRP A 199 1.54 -16.71 11.92
CA TRP A 199 2.25 -15.43 11.79
C TRP A 199 2.78 -14.92 13.13
N LYS A 200 1.99 -15.04 14.21
CA LYS A 200 2.45 -14.67 15.56
C LYS A 200 3.65 -15.52 15.98
N THR A 201 3.62 -16.82 15.70
CA THR A 201 4.74 -17.73 15.96
C THR A 201 5.98 -17.33 15.18
N TYR A 202 5.86 -17.08 13.86
CA TYR A 202 6.98 -16.62 13.03
C TYR A 202 7.68 -15.38 13.61
N PHE A 203 6.92 -14.33 13.94
CA PHE A 203 7.51 -13.12 14.51
C PHE A 203 8.12 -13.36 15.89
N LYS A 204 7.47 -14.16 16.74
CA LYS A 204 8.03 -14.51 18.04
C LYS A 204 9.36 -15.25 17.92
N GLU A 205 9.43 -16.29 17.09
CA GLU A 205 10.65 -17.06 16.87
C GLU A 205 11.77 -16.20 16.29
N ARG A 206 11.49 -15.39 15.27
CA ARG A 206 12.45 -14.48 14.65
C ARG A 206 13.10 -13.53 15.66
N PHE A 207 12.34 -13.09 16.66
CA PHE A 207 12.80 -12.15 17.69
C PHE A 207 13.10 -12.82 19.03
N SER A 208 13.27 -14.16 19.05
CA SER A 208 13.63 -14.95 20.23
C SER A 208 12.67 -14.77 21.41
N LEU A 209 11.37 -14.64 21.12
CA LEU A 209 10.29 -14.61 22.10
C LEU A 209 9.68 -16.00 22.25
N THR A 210 9.29 -16.33 23.47
CA THR A 210 8.56 -17.55 23.82
C THR A 210 7.07 -17.43 23.50
N ALA A 211 6.37 -18.57 23.48
CA ALA A 211 4.92 -18.61 23.28
C ALA A 211 4.15 -17.78 24.34
N SER A 212 4.66 -17.68 25.56
CA SER A 212 4.08 -16.91 26.66
C SER A 212 4.37 -15.41 26.63
N ASP A 213 5.40 -14.97 25.89
CA ASP A 213 5.79 -13.55 25.90
C ASP A 213 4.75 -12.68 25.20
N SER A 214 4.45 -11.53 25.80
CA SER A 214 3.65 -10.49 25.13
C SER A 214 4.53 -9.65 24.22
N ALA A 215 4.04 -9.33 23.02
CA ALA A 215 4.66 -8.31 22.19
C ALA A 215 4.11 -6.93 22.62
N ASP A 216 4.97 -6.14 23.26
CA ASP A 216 4.69 -4.74 23.57
C ASP A 216 4.87 -3.85 22.33
N LEU A 217 4.56 -2.57 22.47
CA LEU A 217 4.57 -1.63 21.35
C LEU A 217 5.96 -1.50 20.71
N ASP A 218 7.03 -1.43 21.52
CA ASP A 218 8.40 -1.36 21.02
C ASP A 218 8.74 -2.61 20.20
N MET A 219 8.30 -3.79 20.65
CA MET A 219 8.45 -5.02 19.88
C MET A 219 7.65 -4.99 18.57
N LEU A 220 6.43 -4.44 18.57
CA LEU A 220 5.64 -4.31 17.33
C LEU A 220 6.33 -3.41 16.31
N TYR A 221 6.94 -2.30 16.74
CA TYR A 221 7.75 -1.46 15.86
C TYR A 221 8.94 -2.24 15.26
N ARG A 222 9.60 -3.09 16.06
CA ARG A 222 10.68 -3.96 15.57
C ARG A 222 10.20 -5.02 14.58
N PHE A 223 8.99 -5.57 14.76
CA PHE A 223 8.41 -6.54 13.83
C PHE A 223 8.17 -5.93 12.46
N VAL A 224 7.68 -4.69 12.40
CA VAL A 224 7.35 -4.03 11.13
C VAL A 224 8.52 -3.37 10.44
N SER A 225 9.66 -3.21 11.13
CA SER A 225 10.89 -2.62 10.59
C SER A 225 11.83 -3.66 9.96
N ILE A 226 11.37 -4.88 9.67
CA ILE A 226 12.20 -5.89 9.02
C ILE A 226 12.39 -5.56 7.54
N ASP A 227 13.60 -5.81 7.05
CA ASP A 227 13.97 -5.63 5.63
C ASP A 227 13.92 -6.95 4.84
N SER A 228 13.78 -8.08 5.53
CA SER A 228 13.89 -9.43 4.97
C SER A 228 12.87 -10.37 5.62
N LEU A 229 12.09 -11.06 4.79
CA LEU A 229 11.12 -12.07 5.17
C LEU A 229 11.52 -13.40 4.53
N ASN A 230 11.77 -14.42 5.36
CA ASN A 230 12.04 -15.77 4.89
C ASN A 230 10.98 -16.71 5.45
N LEU A 231 10.13 -17.23 4.57
CA LEU A 231 9.13 -18.25 4.81
C LEU A 231 9.43 -19.54 4.01
N SER A 232 10.64 -19.72 3.49
CA SER A 232 11.03 -20.88 2.69
C SER A 232 10.63 -22.19 3.39
N GLY A 233 9.90 -23.06 2.69
CA GLY A 233 9.40 -24.33 3.20
C GLY A 233 8.34 -24.23 4.31
N ASN A 234 7.80 -23.04 4.59
CA ASN A 234 6.77 -22.88 5.61
C ASN A 234 5.41 -23.37 5.09
N GLU A 235 4.91 -24.47 5.66
CA GLU A 235 3.62 -25.06 5.27
C GLU A 235 2.40 -24.44 5.97
N SER A 236 2.63 -23.66 7.04
CA SER A 236 1.62 -23.17 7.98
C SER A 236 1.09 -21.76 7.65
N ILE A 237 1.88 -20.95 6.94
CA ILE A 237 1.47 -19.63 6.47
C ILE A 237 0.93 -19.76 5.05
N ARG A 238 -0.32 -19.30 4.85
CA ARG A 238 -1.05 -19.42 3.58
C ARG A 238 -1.43 -18.09 2.94
N SER A 239 -1.19 -16.98 3.63
CA SER A 239 -1.56 -15.63 3.17
C SER A 239 -0.51 -14.61 3.58
N LEU A 240 -0.22 -13.70 2.64
CA LEU A 240 0.70 -12.58 2.79
C LEU A 240 0.01 -11.27 3.20
N ALA A 241 -1.26 -11.31 3.62
CA ALA A 241 -1.97 -10.10 4.06
C ALA A 241 -1.19 -9.24 5.10
N PRO A 242 -0.41 -9.82 6.04
CA PRO A 242 0.36 -9.02 7.01
C PRO A 242 1.46 -8.14 6.42
N LEU A 243 1.86 -8.33 5.14
CA LEU A 243 2.88 -7.51 4.48
C LEU A 243 2.50 -6.03 4.38
N SER A 244 1.21 -5.68 4.54
CA SER A 244 0.75 -4.29 4.48
C SER A 244 1.42 -3.36 5.48
N GLU A 245 1.94 -3.89 6.59
CA GLU A 245 2.64 -3.11 7.60
C GLU A 245 4.17 -3.17 7.50
N LEU A 246 4.74 -4.05 6.67
CA LEU A 246 6.18 -4.27 6.54
C LEU A 246 6.80 -3.33 5.51
N ARG A 247 6.81 -2.03 5.83
CA ARG A 247 7.11 -0.94 4.88
C ARG A 247 8.57 -0.87 4.43
N ASP A 248 9.46 -1.45 5.22
CA ASP A 248 10.91 -1.43 4.97
C ASP A 248 11.39 -2.71 4.27
N LEU A 249 10.47 -3.61 3.90
CA LEU A 249 10.78 -4.91 3.34
C LEU A 249 11.40 -4.79 1.93
N LYS A 250 12.50 -5.53 1.71
CA LYS A 250 13.28 -5.53 0.47
C LYS A 250 13.53 -6.93 -0.08
N VAL A 251 13.56 -7.92 0.80
CA VAL A 251 13.86 -9.32 0.44
C VAL A 251 12.71 -10.19 0.89
N ILE A 252 12.15 -10.97 -0.03
CA ILE A 252 11.10 -11.93 0.24
C ILE A 252 11.50 -13.29 -0.33
N ASP A 253 11.57 -14.28 0.54
CA ASP A 253 11.67 -15.69 0.17
C ASP A 253 10.45 -16.43 0.70
N ILE A 254 9.62 -16.94 -0.21
CA ILE A 254 8.45 -17.79 0.10
C ILE A 254 8.55 -19.11 -0.66
N SER A 255 9.77 -19.52 -1.03
CA SER A 255 9.98 -20.71 -1.84
C SER A 255 9.49 -21.99 -1.15
N GLY A 256 8.96 -22.92 -1.93
CA GLY A 256 8.41 -24.18 -1.41
C GLY A 256 7.26 -24.00 -0.40
N THR A 257 6.55 -22.87 -0.44
CA THR A 257 5.33 -22.65 0.35
C THR A 257 4.08 -22.95 -0.47
N ASN A 258 2.94 -23.07 0.22
CA ASN A 258 1.63 -23.25 -0.41
C ASN A 258 0.85 -21.93 -0.51
N ILE A 259 1.56 -20.80 -0.64
CA ILE A 259 0.96 -19.48 -0.82
C ILE A 259 0.64 -19.31 -2.31
N VAL A 260 -0.62 -19.05 -2.64
CA VAL A 260 -1.09 -18.88 -4.03
C VAL A 260 -1.35 -17.40 -4.34
N ASP A 261 -2.01 -16.70 -3.42
CA ASP A 261 -2.28 -15.26 -3.55
C ASP A 261 -1.04 -14.45 -3.15
N LEU A 262 -0.39 -13.91 -4.17
CA LEU A 262 0.80 -13.07 -4.07
C LEU A 262 0.51 -11.58 -4.21
N GLY A 263 -0.76 -11.20 -4.37
CA GLY A 263 -1.20 -9.82 -4.47
C GLY A 263 -0.62 -8.89 -3.40
N PRO A 264 -0.54 -9.29 -2.11
CA PRO A 264 0.02 -8.43 -1.07
C PRO A 264 1.46 -7.96 -1.31
N ILE A 265 2.26 -8.65 -2.14
CA ILE A 265 3.63 -8.25 -2.49
C ILE A 265 3.64 -6.93 -3.28
N SER A 266 2.55 -6.55 -3.95
CA SER A 266 2.43 -5.25 -4.65
C SER A 266 2.67 -4.04 -3.75
N ASN A 267 2.41 -4.20 -2.44
CA ASN A 267 2.58 -3.17 -1.41
C ASN A 267 4.05 -2.99 -0.98
N VAL A 268 4.94 -3.89 -1.40
CA VAL A 268 6.36 -3.87 -1.01
C VAL A 268 7.14 -2.99 -1.99
N THR A 269 7.04 -1.68 -1.77
CA THR A 269 7.55 -0.64 -2.68
C THR A 269 9.07 -0.67 -2.89
N PHE A 270 9.83 -1.29 -1.98
CA PHE A 270 11.29 -1.35 -2.01
C PHE A 270 11.84 -2.75 -2.29
N LEU A 271 11.06 -3.64 -2.92
CA LEU A 271 11.46 -5.00 -3.20
C LEU A 271 12.69 -5.05 -4.13
N GLU A 272 13.77 -5.68 -3.66
CA GLU A 272 15.04 -5.87 -4.37
C GLU A 272 15.28 -7.34 -4.73
N SER A 273 14.76 -8.28 -3.93
CA SER A 273 14.90 -9.73 -4.17
C SER A 273 13.61 -10.47 -3.86
N LEU A 274 13.18 -11.33 -4.78
CA LEU A 274 11.98 -12.13 -4.64
C LEU A 274 12.24 -13.57 -5.08
N ASN A 275 12.04 -14.52 -4.18
CA ASN A 275 12.04 -15.95 -4.46
C ASN A 275 10.65 -16.54 -4.18
N ILE A 276 9.97 -16.96 -5.24
CA ILE A 276 8.67 -17.64 -5.17
C ILE A 276 8.76 -19.06 -5.74
N SER A 277 9.96 -19.60 -5.88
CA SER A 277 10.18 -20.89 -6.51
C SER A 277 9.45 -22.02 -5.78
N GLY A 278 8.89 -22.97 -6.52
CA GLY A 278 8.14 -24.09 -5.94
C GLY A 278 6.83 -23.69 -5.25
N THR A 279 6.30 -22.50 -5.51
CA THR A 279 4.93 -22.12 -5.16
C THR A 279 3.96 -22.51 -6.28
N LEU A 280 2.67 -22.62 -5.96
CA LEU A 280 1.61 -22.99 -6.91
C LEU A 280 1.01 -21.79 -7.66
N THR A 281 1.71 -20.64 -7.67
CA THR A 281 1.19 -19.46 -8.34
C THR A 281 1.32 -19.57 -9.87
N SER A 282 0.35 -19.02 -10.58
CA SER A 282 0.37 -18.82 -12.03
C SER A 282 0.31 -17.34 -12.41
N ASP A 283 -0.01 -16.46 -11.46
CA ASP A 283 -0.22 -15.03 -11.68
C ASP A 283 0.85 -14.21 -10.97
N ILE A 284 1.59 -13.43 -11.77
CA ILE A 284 2.65 -12.54 -11.30
C ILE A 284 2.36 -11.07 -11.60
N GLN A 285 1.11 -10.67 -11.87
CA GLN A 285 0.77 -9.29 -12.21
C GLN A 285 1.21 -8.26 -11.16
N PHE A 286 1.30 -8.65 -9.89
CA PHE A 286 1.80 -7.79 -8.80
C PHE A 286 3.24 -7.29 -9.04
N ILE A 287 4.05 -8.01 -9.82
CA ILE A 287 5.49 -7.75 -9.95
C ILE A 287 5.81 -6.53 -10.82
N LYS A 288 4.89 -6.11 -11.69
CA LYS A 288 5.11 -5.01 -12.67
C LYS A 288 5.51 -3.68 -12.05
N TYR A 289 5.25 -3.51 -10.75
CA TYR A 289 5.60 -2.31 -9.99
C TYR A 289 6.90 -2.42 -9.18
N SER A 290 7.59 -3.56 -9.21
CA SER A 290 8.81 -3.81 -8.43
C SER A 290 10.05 -3.37 -9.20
N ASP A 291 10.11 -2.11 -9.64
CA ASP A 291 11.19 -1.57 -10.49
C ASP A 291 12.60 -1.67 -9.89
N ARG A 292 12.70 -1.82 -8.56
CA ARG A 292 13.94 -2.02 -7.82
C ARG A 292 14.40 -3.49 -7.78
N LEU A 293 13.60 -4.41 -8.30
CA LEU A 293 13.89 -5.84 -8.26
C LEU A 293 15.13 -6.16 -9.08
N LYS A 294 16.07 -6.85 -8.45
CA LYS A 294 17.36 -7.28 -9.03
C LYS A 294 17.44 -8.79 -9.18
N TYR A 295 16.84 -9.53 -8.24
CA TYR A 295 16.91 -10.98 -8.21
C TYR A 295 15.50 -11.55 -8.17
N LEU A 296 15.17 -12.37 -9.16
CA LEU A 296 13.86 -13.01 -9.27
C LEU A 296 14.02 -14.50 -9.55
N ASP A 297 13.39 -15.32 -8.70
CA ASP A 297 13.27 -16.76 -8.92
C ASP A 297 11.80 -17.17 -9.00
N LEU A 298 11.39 -17.60 -10.19
CA LEU A 298 10.07 -18.12 -10.56
C LEU A 298 10.12 -19.65 -10.83
N SER A 299 11.22 -20.31 -10.48
CA SER A 299 11.43 -21.72 -10.86
C SER A 299 10.38 -22.64 -10.24
N ASN A 300 9.99 -23.68 -10.96
CA ASN A 300 8.98 -24.66 -10.51
C ASN A 300 7.64 -24.01 -10.10
N THR A 301 7.22 -22.96 -10.81
CA THR A 301 5.89 -22.34 -10.65
C THR A 301 4.98 -22.73 -11.83
N GLN A 302 3.70 -22.32 -11.77
CA GLN A 302 2.74 -22.51 -12.86
C GLN A 302 2.62 -21.27 -13.76
N VAL A 303 3.60 -20.36 -13.70
CA VAL A 303 3.64 -19.15 -14.51
C VAL A 303 3.90 -19.52 -15.96
N ASP A 304 3.00 -19.09 -16.86
CA ASP A 304 3.09 -19.33 -18.30
C ASP A 304 3.43 -18.06 -19.12
N SER A 305 3.32 -16.89 -18.49
CA SER A 305 3.64 -15.58 -19.06
C SER A 305 4.57 -14.80 -18.14
N ILE A 306 5.55 -14.11 -18.75
CA ILE A 306 6.45 -13.17 -18.07
C ILE A 306 6.39 -11.76 -18.68
N ALA A 307 5.35 -11.45 -19.47
CA ALA A 307 5.18 -10.14 -20.07
C ALA A 307 5.13 -8.99 -19.03
N GLU A 308 4.65 -9.29 -17.83
CA GLU A 308 4.54 -8.42 -16.67
C GLU A 308 5.92 -7.92 -16.16
N LEU A 309 7.00 -8.60 -16.54
CA LEU A 309 8.36 -8.23 -16.17
C LEU A 309 8.90 -7.04 -16.99
N LEU A 310 8.17 -6.54 -17.99
CA LEU A 310 8.61 -5.48 -18.94
C LEU A 310 9.28 -4.27 -18.28
N ASN A 311 8.81 -3.85 -17.10
CA ASN A 311 9.31 -2.67 -16.41
C ASN A 311 10.50 -2.95 -15.47
N LEU A 312 10.94 -4.19 -15.32
CA LEU A 312 12.01 -4.60 -14.39
C LEU A 312 13.41 -4.38 -14.99
N LYS A 313 13.70 -3.15 -15.38
CA LYS A 313 14.94 -2.79 -16.09
C LYS A 313 16.22 -2.96 -15.26
N ASN A 314 16.08 -3.08 -13.94
CA ASN A 314 17.19 -3.28 -13.00
C ASN A 314 17.45 -4.77 -12.67
N LEU A 315 16.78 -5.70 -13.36
CA LEU A 315 16.93 -7.13 -13.11
C LEU A 315 18.33 -7.61 -13.51
N ILE A 316 19.01 -8.27 -12.57
CA ILE A 316 20.38 -8.80 -12.70
C ILE A 316 20.35 -10.32 -12.85
N SER A 317 19.48 -11.00 -12.09
CA SER A 317 19.31 -12.45 -12.15
C SER A 317 17.84 -12.82 -12.33
N LEU A 318 17.59 -13.72 -13.29
CA LEU A 318 16.27 -14.29 -13.55
C LEU A 318 16.37 -15.82 -13.65
N LYS A 319 15.67 -16.52 -12.75
CA LYS A 319 15.56 -17.98 -12.76
C LYS A 319 14.12 -18.38 -13.01
N ILE A 320 13.88 -19.19 -14.03
CA ILE A 320 12.55 -19.64 -14.44
C ILE A 320 12.59 -21.12 -14.79
N GLN A 321 13.38 -21.92 -14.07
CA GLN A 321 13.52 -23.34 -14.38
C GLN A 321 12.17 -24.05 -14.23
N LYS A 322 11.86 -25.02 -15.10
CA LYS A 322 10.66 -25.88 -14.95
C LYS A 322 9.34 -25.11 -14.83
N ALA A 323 9.20 -23.99 -15.54
CA ALA A 323 7.95 -23.25 -15.67
C ALA A 323 7.42 -23.32 -17.12
N PRO A 324 6.09 -23.41 -17.32
CA PRO A 324 5.47 -23.61 -18.63
C PRO A 324 5.41 -22.32 -19.48
N ILE A 325 6.53 -21.59 -19.61
CA ILE A 325 6.57 -20.28 -20.28
C ILE A 325 6.23 -20.39 -21.77
N VAL A 326 5.27 -19.59 -22.24
CA VAL A 326 4.86 -19.55 -23.65
C VAL A 326 5.79 -18.67 -24.48
N SER A 327 6.31 -17.59 -23.91
CA SER A 327 7.08 -16.57 -24.63
C SER A 327 8.16 -15.93 -23.78
N PHE A 328 9.33 -15.75 -24.39
CA PHE A 328 10.49 -15.07 -23.80
C PHE A 328 10.75 -13.68 -24.40
N ALA A 329 9.79 -13.10 -25.14
CA ALA A 329 10.00 -11.84 -25.84
C ALA A 329 10.44 -10.68 -24.93
N VAL A 330 9.95 -10.67 -23.68
CA VAL A 330 10.30 -9.67 -22.65
C VAL A 330 11.79 -9.64 -22.31
N LEU A 331 12.53 -10.74 -22.53
CA LEU A 331 13.95 -10.82 -22.19
C LEU A 331 14.80 -9.82 -22.98
N ASN A 332 14.32 -9.39 -24.15
CA ASN A 332 15.00 -8.38 -24.98
C ASN A 332 15.04 -6.99 -24.33
N GLU A 333 14.22 -6.75 -23.29
CA GLU A 333 14.10 -5.46 -22.61
C GLU A 333 15.08 -5.33 -21.44
N PHE A 334 15.71 -6.43 -21.02
CA PHE A 334 16.63 -6.45 -19.87
C PHE A 334 18.06 -6.13 -20.29
N GLN A 335 18.47 -4.89 -20.05
CA GLN A 335 19.81 -4.40 -20.39
C GLN A 335 20.87 -4.74 -19.33
N ASN A 336 20.46 -5.06 -18.11
CA ASN A 336 21.34 -5.31 -16.97
C ASN A 336 21.37 -6.79 -16.53
N LEU A 337 20.78 -7.69 -17.31
CA LEU A 337 20.69 -9.11 -16.94
C LEU A 337 22.05 -9.79 -17.10
N GLU A 338 22.55 -10.39 -16.02
CA GLU A 338 23.84 -11.07 -15.95
C GLU A 338 23.68 -12.59 -15.79
N GLU A 339 22.64 -13.03 -15.06
CA GLU A 339 22.33 -14.44 -14.83
C GLU A 339 20.92 -14.77 -15.36
N LEU A 340 20.84 -15.75 -16.26
CA LEU A 340 19.58 -16.24 -16.81
C LEU A 340 19.58 -17.77 -16.78
N ASP A 341 18.60 -18.34 -16.10
CA ASP A 341 18.40 -19.79 -16.05
C ASP A 341 16.99 -20.16 -16.49
N LEU A 342 16.92 -20.87 -17.62
CA LEU A 342 15.69 -21.29 -18.29
C LEU A 342 15.57 -22.82 -18.40
N LEU A 343 16.35 -23.58 -17.61
CA LEU A 343 16.40 -25.03 -17.71
C LEU A 343 14.99 -25.64 -17.62
N GLU A 344 14.64 -26.48 -18.61
CA GLU A 344 13.33 -27.13 -18.68
C GLU A 344 12.13 -26.14 -18.64
N SER A 345 12.30 -24.91 -19.12
CA SER A 345 11.20 -23.95 -19.26
C SER A 345 10.76 -23.82 -20.72
N GLY A 346 9.45 -23.84 -20.96
CA GLY A 346 8.89 -23.65 -22.30
C GLY A 346 7.90 -24.71 -22.81
N PHE A 347 7.12 -24.35 -23.82
CA PHE A 347 6.35 -25.30 -24.65
C PHE A 347 7.27 -26.01 -25.65
N ASN A 348 8.13 -26.93 -25.18
CA ASN A 348 8.73 -28.05 -25.94
C ASN A 348 9.89 -28.69 -25.14
N ASN A 349 9.61 -29.21 -23.95
CA ASN A 349 10.58 -30.00 -23.16
C ASN A 349 10.77 -31.43 -23.73
N ALA A 350 11.17 -31.52 -24.99
CA ALA A 350 11.70 -32.76 -25.56
C ALA A 350 12.96 -32.57 -26.42
N GLU A 351 13.23 -31.39 -27.00
CA GLU A 351 14.38 -31.22 -27.93
C GLU A 351 15.05 -29.82 -27.92
N ASN A 352 15.30 -29.22 -26.74
CA ASN A 352 16.25 -28.09 -26.64
C ASN A 352 17.42 -28.46 -25.73
#